data_AF-A0A3R9QGH9-F1
#
_entry.id   AF-A0A3R9QGH9-F1
#
_cell.length_a   1.000
_cell.length_b   1.000
_cell.length_c   1.000
_cell.angle_alpha   90.00
_cell.angle_beta   90.00
_cell.angle_gamma   90.00
#
_symmetry.space_group_name_H-M   'P 1'
#
loop_
_entity.id
_entity.type
_entity.pdbx_description
1 polymer ?
#
loop_
_entity_poly.entity_id
_entity_poly.type
_entity_poly.pdbx_seq_one_letter_code
_entity_poly.pdbx_strand_id
1 'polypeptide(L)'
;MVKLIALYEQPQDKEAFDKHYFETHTPITKEIPGLRDMKVTRIVGSPTGENKYYLLCEMFYDDHESLQTAMKTDEGKASGKDVMKFAGDIVTLMIGEEVHE
;
A
#
# COMPACT_ATOMS: atom_id res chain seq x y z
N MET A 1 0.17 8.30 -14.85
CA MET A 1 -0.58 7.09 -14.43
C MET A 1 -1.21 7.33 -13.07
N VAL A 2 -2.31 6.66 -12.73
CA VAL A 2 -2.95 6.78 -11.40
C VAL A 2 -2.38 5.74 -10.45
N LYS A 3 -2.16 6.11 -9.19
CA LYS A 3 -1.70 5.19 -8.15
C LYS A 3 -2.47 5.34 -6.85
N LEU A 4 -2.74 4.20 -6.20
CA LEU A 4 -3.05 4.15 -4.77
C LEU A 4 -1.75 4.02 -4.01
N ILE A 5 -1.57 4.86 -2.99
CA ILE A 5 -0.36 4.95 -2.18
C ILE A 5 -0.73 4.55 -0.76
N ALA A 6 -0.04 3.56 -0.20
CA ALA A 6 -0.12 3.19 1.20
C ALA A 6 1.20 3.47 1.89
N LEU A 7 1.20 4.44 2.81
CA LEU A 7 2.38 4.83 3.59
C LEU A 7 2.17 4.42 5.04
N TYR A 8 3.09 3.60 5.55
CA TYR A 8 3.01 3.03 6.89
C TYR A 8 4.01 3.72 7.82
N GLU A 9 3.54 4.12 8.99
CA GLU A 9 4.41 4.55 10.10
C GLU A 9 5.14 3.36 10.75
N GLN A 10 6.07 3.62 11.66
CA GLN A 10 6.78 2.57 12.41
C GLN A 10 5.79 1.67 13.17
N PRO A 11 5.70 0.36 12.86
CA PRO A 11 4.89 -0.56 13.66
C PRO A 11 5.54 -0.82 15.01
N GLN A 12 4.72 -1.14 16.02
CA GLN A 12 5.22 -1.53 17.35
C GLN A 12 6.01 -2.85 17.29
N ASP A 13 5.54 -3.80 16.47
CA ASP A 13 6.20 -5.07 16.19
C ASP A 13 6.49 -5.19 14.69
N LYS A 14 7.77 -5.01 14.33
CA LYS A 14 8.25 -5.03 12.94
C LYS A 14 8.23 -6.42 12.33
N GLU A 15 8.52 -7.45 13.13
CA GLU A 15 8.58 -8.83 12.64
C GLU A 15 7.17 -9.34 12.34
N ALA A 16 6.22 -9.09 13.25
CA ALA A 16 4.82 -9.43 13.02
C ALA A 16 4.23 -8.65 11.84
N PHE A 17 4.54 -7.35 11.72
CA PHE A 17 4.13 -6.54 10.57
C PHE A 17 4.70 -7.10 9.28
N ASP A 18 6.02 -7.34 9.19
CA ASP A 18 6.66 -7.83 7.97
C ASP A 18 6.09 -9.17 7.55
N LYS A 19 5.94 -10.10 8.50
CA LYS A 19 5.35 -11.41 8.22
C LYS A 19 3.95 -11.28 7.63
N HIS A 20 3.06 -10.53 8.28
CA HIS A 20 1.69 -10.36 7.78
C HIS A 20 1.67 -9.60 6.45
N TYR A 21 2.49 -8.57 6.31
CA TYR A 21 2.56 -7.74 5.11
C TYR A 21 3.00 -8.56 3.89
N PHE A 22 4.07 -9.34 3.99
CA PHE A 22 4.62 -10.08 2.85
C PHE A 22 3.95 -11.43 2.61
N GLU A 23 3.51 -12.14 3.66
CA GLU A 23 2.92 -13.48 3.52
C GLU A 23 1.40 -13.46 3.34
N THR A 24 0.71 -12.41 3.78
CA THR A 24 -0.76 -12.32 3.72
C THR A 24 -1.23 -11.14 2.86
N HIS A 25 -0.83 -9.92 3.21
CA HIS A 25 -1.40 -8.71 2.60
C HIS A 25 -0.97 -8.53 1.14
N THR A 26 0.32 -8.75 0.86
CA THR A 26 0.90 -8.60 -0.48
C THR A 26 0.29 -9.59 -1.48
N PRO A 27 0.13 -10.90 -1.19
CA PRO A 27 -0.60 -11.82 -2.07
C PRO A 27 -2.03 -11.37 -2.37
N ILE A 28 -2.82 -11.00 -1.34
CA ILE A 28 -4.21 -10.56 -1.54
C ILE A 28 -4.26 -9.33 -2.47
N THR A 29 -3.35 -8.37 -2.27
CA THR A 29 -3.30 -7.15 -3.07
C THR A 29 -2.91 -7.42 -4.52
N LYS A 30 -2.04 -8.39 -4.77
CA LYS A 30 -1.64 -8.78 -6.14
C LYS A 30 -2.76 -9.43 -6.95
N GLU A 31 -3.76 -10.00 -6.28
CA GLU A 31 -4.92 -10.60 -6.94
C GLU A 31 -5.97 -9.57 -7.40
N ILE A 32 -5.81 -8.27 -7.06
CA ILE A 32 -6.79 -7.24 -7.41
C ILE A 32 -6.88 -7.07 -8.93
N PRO A 33 -8.05 -7.33 -9.55
CA PRO A 33 -8.25 -7.11 -10.97
C PRO A 33 -8.03 -5.64 -11.35
N GLY A 34 -7.20 -5.41 -12.37
CA GLY A 34 -6.86 -4.07 -12.86
C GLY A 34 -5.57 -3.48 -12.30
N LEU A 35 -4.95 -4.11 -11.28
CA LEU A 35 -3.63 -3.73 -10.81
C LEU A 35 -2.58 -3.95 -11.92
N ARG A 36 -1.83 -2.89 -12.25
CA ARG A 36 -0.81 -2.92 -13.32
C ARG A 36 0.58 -3.16 -12.79
N ASP A 37 0.90 -2.53 -11.68
CA ASP A 37 2.19 -2.68 -11.02
C ASP A 37 2.03 -2.43 -9.52
N MET A 38 2.91 -3.03 -8.72
CA MET A 38 2.98 -2.81 -7.28
C MET A 38 4.43 -2.70 -6.85
N LYS A 39 4.81 -1.52 -6.35
CA LYS A 39 6.14 -1.22 -5.87
C LYS A 39 6.12 -1.09 -4.36
N VAL A 40 6.98 -1.85 -3.70
CA VAL A 40 7.13 -1.80 -2.24
C VAL A 40 8.52 -1.26 -1.91
N THR A 41 8.55 -0.18 -1.13
CA THR A 41 9.78 0.48 -0.70
C THR A 41 9.87 0.46 0.81
N ARG A 42 10.95 -0.14 1.34
CA ARG A 42 11.28 -0.05 2.76
C ARG A 42 11.96 1.28 3.05
N ILE A 43 11.42 2.04 4.00
CA ILE A 43 12.01 3.31 4.42
C ILE A 43 13.05 3.03 5.52
N VAL A 44 14.32 3.21 5.18
CA VAL A 44 15.45 2.83 6.05
C VAL A 44 16.02 3.98 6.89
N GLY A 45 15.52 5.21 6.70
CA GLY A 45 15.97 6.38 7.43
C GLY A 45 15.56 7.69 6.77
N SER A 46 15.98 8.80 7.37
CA SER A 46 15.84 10.16 6.84
C SER A 46 17.21 10.85 6.82
N PRO A 47 17.51 11.71 5.84
CA PRO A 47 18.71 12.55 5.86
C PRO A 47 18.83 13.42 7.12
N THR A 48 17.70 13.75 7.77
CA THR A 48 17.64 14.55 9.00
C THR A 48 17.65 13.71 10.28
N GLY A 49 17.89 12.40 10.18
CA GLY A 49 17.93 11.48 11.32
C GLY A 49 16.61 10.75 11.55
N GLU A 50 15.71 11.33 12.35
CA GLU A 50 14.44 10.69 12.72
C GLU A 50 13.57 10.37 11.50
N ASN A 51 12.97 9.18 11.51
CA ASN A 51 12.13 8.68 10.42
C ASN A 51 10.85 8.06 10.97
N LYS A 52 9.72 8.73 10.66
CA LYS A 52 8.37 8.32 11.06
C LYS A 52 7.87 7.10 10.28
N TYR A 53 8.38 6.88 9.07
CA TYR A 53 7.82 5.93 8.12
C TYR A 53 8.62 4.64 8.05
N TYR A 54 7.94 3.53 7.78
CA TYR A 54 8.54 2.20 7.74
C TYR A 54 8.50 1.58 6.36
N LEU A 55 7.36 1.73 5.67
CA LEU A 55 7.13 1.10 4.39
C LEU A 55 6.21 1.98 3.53
N LEU A 56 6.45 1.99 2.23
CA LEU A 56 5.63 2.61 1.20
C LEU A 56 5.23 1.55 0.19
N CYS A 57 3.95 1.48 -0.16
CA CYS A 57 3.44 0.70 -1.27
C CYS A 57 2.77 1.62 -2.29
N GLU A 58 3.11 1.45 -3.55
CA GLU A 58 2.50 2.15 -4.67
C GLU A 58 1.87 1.12 -5.61
N MET A 59 0.56 1.22 -5.82
CA MET A 59 -0.24 0.33 -6.65
C MET A 59 -0.75 1.11 -7.85
N PHE A 60 -0.31 0.74 -9.04
CA PHE A 60 -0.56 1.48 -10.28
C PHE A 60 -1.76 0.93 -11.03
N TYR A 61 -2.55 1.85 -11.57
CA TYR A 61 -3.73 1.59 -12.39
C TYR A 61 -3.70 2.47 -13.64
N ASP A 62 -4.45 2.08 -14.68
CA ASP A 62 -4.46 2.81 -15.94
C ASP A 62 -4.98 4.25 -15.76
N ASP A 63 -6.09 4.39 -15.02
CA ASP A 63 -6.79 5.64 -14.76
C ASP A 63 -7.60 5.58 -13.46
N HIS A 64 -8.27 6.69 -13.13
CA HIS A 64 -9.08 6.82 -11.92
C HIS A 64 -10.29 5.87 -11.92
N GLU A 65 -10.92 5.62 -13.08
CA GLU A 65 -12.07 4.73 -13.18
C GLU A 65 -11.67 3.27 -12.92
N SER A 66 -10.52 2.86 -13.45
CA SER A 66 -9.90 1.55 -13.24
C SER A 66 -9.58 1.33 -11.76
N LEU A 67 -8.97 2.32 -11.09
CA LEU A 67 -8.74 2.26 -9.64
C LEU A 67 -10.06 2.13 -8.86
N GLN A 68 -11.08 2.92 -9.18
CA GLN A 68 -12.38 2.86 -8.50
C GLN A 68 -13.08 1.52 -8.70
N THR A 69 -12.94 0.92 -9.89
CA THR A 69 -13.47 -0.41 -10.19
C THR A 69 -12.70 -1.49 -9.40
N ALA A 70 -11.37 -1.41 -9.39
CA ALA A 70 -10.50 -2.32 -8.64
C ALA A 70 -10.81 -2.33 -7.14
N MET A 71 -11.03 -1.17 -6.52
CA MET A 71 -11.40 -1.07 -5.10
C MET A 71 -12.76 -1.70 -4.77
N LYS A 72 -13.64 -1.89 -5.76
CA LYS A 72 -14.98 -2.47 -5.58
C LYS A 72 -15.03 -3.98 -5.79
N THR A 73 -13.97 -4.60 -6.32
CA THR A 73 -13.91 -6.07 -6.45
C THR A 73 -13.82 -6.73 -5.08
N ASP A 74 -14.01 -8.05 -5.04
CA ASP A 74 -13.96 -8.79 -3.78
C ASP A 74 -12.52 -8.86 -3.25
N GLU A 75 -11.52 -8.94 -4.14
CA GLU A 75 -10.09 -8.86 -3.81
C GLU A 75 -9.71 -7.46 -3.28
N GLY A 76 -10.21 -6.39 -3.90
CA GLY A 76 -9.98 -5.01 -3.45
C GLY A 76 -10.54 -4.78 -2.05
N LYS A 77 -11.78 -5.23 -1.79
CA LYS A 77 -12.39 -5.19 -0.45
C LYS A 77 -11.63 -6.05 0.56
N ALA A 78 -11.14 -7.23 0.15
CA ALA A 78 -10.37 -8.11 1.01
C ALA A 78 -9.04 -7.46 1.43
N SER A 79 -8.30 -6.89 0.48
CA SER A 79 -7.06 -6.14 0.75
C SER A 79 -7.32 -4.95 1.68
N GLY A 80 -8.36 -4.16 1.39
CA GLY A 80 -8.76 -3.02 2.23
C GLY A 80 -9.15 -3.44 3.65
N LYS A 81 -9.90 -4.54 3.82
CA LYS A 81 -10.25 -5.06 5.14
C LYS A 81 -9.02 -5.56 5.90
N ASP A 82 -8.11 -6.22 5.21
CA ASP A 82 -6.89 -6.74 5.80
C ASP A 82 -5.99 -5.60 6.30
N VAL A 83 -5.69 -4.59 5.46
CA VAL A 83 -4.84 -3.47 5.87
C VAL A 83 -5.38 -2.70 7.07
N MET A 84 -6.69 -2.48 7.12
CA MET A 84 -7.31 -1.82 8.28
C MET A 84 -7.21 -2.67 9.55
N LYS A 85 -7.16 -3.99 9.44
CA LYS A 85 -7.07 -4.90 10.59
C LYS A 85 -5.66 -4.92 11.19
N PHE A 86 -4.60 -5.01 10.38
CA PHE A 86 -3.23 -5.16 10.91
C PHE A 86 -2.47 -3.84 11.01
N ALA A 87 -2.86 -2.81 10.25
CA ALA A 87 -2.13 -1.56 10.12
C ALA A 87 -3.01 -0.30 10.16
N GLY A 88 -4.30 -0.41 10.53
CA GLY A 88 -5.26 0.69 10.46
C GLY A 88 -4.82 1.98 11.19
N ASP A 89 -4.12 1.85 12.32
CA ASP A 89 -3.64 3.00 13.11
C ASP A 89 -2.36 3.64 12.58
N ILE A 90 -1.67 2.98 11.64
CA ILE A 90 -0.36 3.41 11.13
C ILE A 90 -0.32 3.59 9.62
N VAL A 91 -1.40 3.24 8.89
CA VAL A 91 -1.47 3.37 7.44
C VAL A 91 -2.14 4.69 7.04
N THR A 92 -1.52 5.40 6.10
CA THR A 92 -2.15 6.51 5.38
C THR A 92 -2.36 6.08 3.93
N LEU A 93 -3.60 6.20 3.45
CA LEU A 93 -3.96 5.91 2.06
C LEU A 93 -4.17 7.22 1.29
N MET A 94 -3.56 7.32 0.11
CA MET A 94 -3.65 8.48 -0.77
C MET A 94 -3.85 8.03 -2.21
N ILE A 95 -4.55 8.82 -3.02
CA ILE A 95 -4.60 8.63 -4.47
C ILE A 95 -3.72 9.70 -5.10
N GLY A 96 -2.80 9.30 -5.97
CA GLY A 96 -1.90 10.20 -6.68
C GLY A 96 -1.94 10.00 -8.18
N GLU A 97 -1.67 11.07 -8.92
CA GLU A 97 -1.36 11.02 -10.35
C GLU A 97 0.14 11.24 -10.52
N GLU A 98 0.81 10.34 -11.24
CA GLU A 98 2.20 10.54 -11.62
C GLU A 98 2.27 11.58 -12.75
N VAL A 99 2.89 12.72 -12.44
CA VAL A 99 3.24 13.77 -13.40
C VAL A 99 4.69 13.58 -13.83
N HIS A 100 4.94 13.61 -15.14
CA HIS A 100 6.30 13.57 -15.68
C HIS A 100 6.77 15.01 -15.89
N GLU A 101 7.84 15.41 -15.21
CA GLU A 101 8.59 16.65 -15.44
C GLU A 101 9.90 16.35 -16.19
#